data_AF-A0A2U1W6P2-F1
#
_entry.id   AF-A0A2U1W6P2-F1
#
_cell.length_a   1.000
_cell.length_b   1.000
_cell.length_c   1.000
_cell.angle_alpha   90.00
_cell.angle_beta   90.00
_cell.angle_gamma   90.00
#
_symmetry.space_group_name_H-M   'P 1'
#
loop_
_entity.id
_entity.type
_entity.pdbx_description
1 polymer ?
#
loop_
_entity_poly.entity_id
_entity_poly.type
_entity_poly.pdbx_seq_one_letter_code
_entity_poly.pdbx_strand_id
1 'polypeptide(L)'
;MDDLAYDHVRAFIARTRVAEMKSRGWRVLGPGEEGSLLMEGPMLAGRAAVLEEPIGGVFDDLVARALERADARDRTAARRAA
;
A
#
# COMPACT_ATOMS: atom_id res chain seq x y z
N MET A 1 -18.04 -31.83 -12.56
CA MET A 1 -17.55 -32.62 -11.40
C MET A 1 -16.21 -32.01 -11.05
N ASP A 2 -16.15 -31.46 -9.85
CA ASP A 2 -15.04 -30.81 -9.15
C ASP A 2 -14.46 -29.53 -9.77
N ASP A 3 -15.19 -28.46 -9.46
CA ASP A 3 -14.69 -27.10 -9.31
C ASP A 3 -13.35 -27.15 -8.56
N LEU A 4 -12.26 -26.79 -9.24
CA LEU A 4 -10.93 -26.67 -8.66
C LEU A 4 -10.98 -25.55 -7.62
N ALA A 5 -11.42 -25.87 -6.40
CA ALA A 5 -11.39 -24.98 -5.27
C ALA A 5 -9.93 -24.58 -5.02
N TYR A 6 -9.54 -23.40 -5.51
CA TYR A 6 -8.20 -22.87 -5.32
C TYR A 6 -7.95 -22.77 -3.82
N ASP A 7 -6.99 -23.53 -3.31
CA ASP A 7 -6.63 -23.50 -1.90
C ASP A 7 -6.14 -22.10 -1.52
N HIS A 8 -6.92 -21.43 -0.68
CA HIS A 8 -6.50 -20.18 -0.08
C HIS A 8 -5.33 -20.44 0.88
N VAL A 9 -4.21 -19.74 0.68
CA VAL A 9 -3.05 -19.84 1.59
C VAL A 9 -3.43 -19.19 2.92
N ARG A 10 -3.36 -19.93 4.03
CA ARG A 10 -3.62 -19.42 5.38
C ARG A 10 -2.35 -19.44 6.22
N ALA A 11 -2.13 -18.39 7.01
CA ALA A 11 -0.96 -18.29 7.88
C ALA A 11 -1.25 -17.46 9.14
N PHE A 12 -0.54 -17.77 10.22
CA PHE A 12 -0.47 -16.91 11.39
C PHE A 12 0.54 -15.78 11.15
N ILE A 13 0.06 -14.55 11.25
CA ILE A 13 0.84 -13.35 10.99
C ILE A 13 1.00 -12.58 12.29
N ALA A 14 2.24 -12.24 12.65
CA ALA A 14 2.52 -11.39 13.80
C ALA A 14 1.72 -10.08 13.73
N ARG A 15 1.13 -9.65 14.86
CA ARG A 15 0.27 -8.45 14.96
C ARG A 15 0.93 -7.20 14.38
N THR A 16 2.24 -7.08 14.53
CA THR A 16 3.04 -5.95 14.01
C THR A 16 3.12 -5.90 12.48
N ARG A 17 2.89 -7.02 11.80
CA ARG A 17 2.96 -7.13 10.33
C ARG A 17 1.59 -7.13 9.66
N VAL A 18 0.49 -7.09 10.42
CA VAL A 18 -0.87 -7.17 9.86
C VAL A 18 -1.16 -6.05 8.86
N ALA A 19 -0.71 -4.83 9.13
CA ALA A 19 -0.90 -3.70 8.22
C ALA A 19 -0.16 -3.90 6.88
N GLU A 20 1.09 -4.40 6.94
CA GLU A 20 1.89 -4.77 5.77
C GLU A 20 1.22 -5.92 4.97
N MET A 21 0.73 -6.95 5.66
CA MET A 21 0.10 -8.08 4.98
C MET A 21 -1.23 -7.67 4.32
N LYS A 22 -2.01 -6.79 4.97
CA LYS A 22 -3.23 -6.22 4.37
C LYS A 22 -2.95 -5.43 3.09
N SER A 23 -1.88 -4.63 3.04
CA SER A 23 -1.52 -3.91 1.80
C SER A 23 -1.09 -4.84 0.67
N ARG A 24 -0.59 -6.04 1.01
CA ARG A 24 -0.29 -7.13 0.06
C ARG A 24 -1.51 -8.01 -0.29
N GLY A 25 -2.71 -7.59 0.08
CA GLY A 25 -3.95 -8.29 -0.25
C GLY A 25 -4.34 -9.42 0.69
N TRP A 26 -3.73 -9.52 1.88
CA TRP A 26 -4.13 -10.52 2.87
C TRP A 26 -5.32 -10.05 3.70
N ARG A 27 -6.23 -10.99 4.03
CA ARG A 27 -7.44 -10.76 4.82
C ARG A 27 -7.32 -11.41 6.20
N VAL A 28 -7.75 -10.72 7.25
CA VAL A 28 -7.83 -11.32 8.60
C VAL A 28 -9.03 -12.24 8.67
N LEU A 29 -8.83 -13.48 9.12
CA LEU A 29 -9.89 -14.46 9.34
C LEU A 29 -10.34 -14.53 10.80
N GLY A 30 -9.44 -14.27 11.75
CA GLY A 30 -9.76 -14.38 13.16
C GLY A 30 -8.56 -14.24 14.09
N PRO A 31 -8.77 -14.45 15.39
CA PRO A 31 -7.68 -14.46 16.35
C PRO A 31 -6.68 -15.58 16.01
N GLY A 32 -5.39 -15.29 16.17
CA GLY A 32 -4.33 -16.28 16.11
C GLY A 32 -3.86 -16.65 17.52
N GLU A 33 -2.65 -17.21 17.58
CA GLU A 33 -1.92 -17.39 18.83
C GLU A 33 -1.45 -16.05 19.41
N GLU A 34 -0.87 -16.08 20.61
CA GLU A 34 -0.38 -14.89 21.30
C GLU A 34 0.55 -14.06 20.40
N GLY A 35 0.18 -12.81 20.16
CA GLY A 35 0.98 -11.93 19.29
C GLY A 35 0.71 -12.09 17.79
N SER A 36 -0.25 -12.92 17.35
CA SER A 36 -0.54 -13.17 15.93
C SER A 36 -2.04 -13.12 15.60
N LEU A 37 -2.34 -13.05 14.29
CA LEU A 37 -3.68 -13.19 13.73
C LEU A 37 -3.67 -14.24 12.63
N LEU A 38 -4.73 -15.04 12.54
CA LEU A 38 -4.93 -15.92 11.39
C LEU A 38 -5.35 -15.08 10.19
N MET A 39 -4.57 -15.15 9.12
CA MET A 39 -4.81 -14.41 7.89
C MET A 39 -4.83 -15.33 6.68
N GLU A 40 -5.59 -14.92 5.67
CA GLU A 40 -5.72 -15.57 4.37
C GLU A 40 -5.03 -14.72 3.31
N GLY A 41 -4.13 -15.32 2.56
CA GLY A 41 -3.42 -14.70 1.44
C GLY A 41 -4.34 -14.49 0.24
N PRO A 42 -3.92 -13.61 -0.69
CA PRO A 42 -4.68 -13.37 -1.90
C PRO A 42 -4.87 -14.67 -2.69
N MET A 43 -6.08 -14.88 -3.21
CA MET A 43 -6.37 -16.02 -4.08
C MET A 43 -5.54 -15.89 -5.36
N LEU A 44 -4.73 -16.90 -5.69
CA LEU A 44 -3.92 -16.94 -6.91
C LEU A 44 -4.77 -17.20 -8.18
N ALA A 45 -6.09 -17.08 -8.09
CA ALA A 45 -6.99 -17.24 -9.22
C ALA A 45 -7.09 -15.94 -10.03
N GLY A 46 -6.24 -15.83 -11.05
CA GLY A 46 -6.61 -15.23 -12.33
C GLY A 46 -6.98 -13.75 -12.38
N ARG A 47 -6.68 -12.93 -11.38
CA ARG A 47 -6.98 -11.49 -11.43
C ARG A 47 -5.77 -10.62 -11.11
N ALA A 48 -4.99 -10.39 -12.16
CA ALA A 48 -4.20 -9.19 -12.38
C ALA A 48 -5.09 -7.91 -12.45
N ALA A 49 -5.92 -7.66 -11.44
CA ALA A 49 -6.68 -6.41 -11.28
C ALA A 49 -6.98 -6.28 -9.78
N VAL A 50 -6.40 -5.41 -8.97
CA VAL A 50 -6.19 -3.97 -9.16
C VAL A 50 -5.04 -3.55 -8.23
N LEU A 51 -3.78 -3.72 -8.65
CA LEU A 51 -2.62 -3.08 -8.02
C LEU A 51 -1.82 -2.27 -9.05
N GLU A 52 -2.52 -1.73 -10.05
CA GLU A 52 -2.03 -0.67 -10.92
C GLU A 52 -2.88 0.57 -10.70
N GLU A 53 -2.82 1.15 -9.50
CA GLU A 53 -2.71 2.60 -9.45
C GLU A 53 -1.30 2.89 -8.93
N PRO A 54 -0.41 3.44 -9.76
CA PRO A 54 0.90 3.80 -9.28
C PRO A 54 0.71 4.83 -8.18
N ILE A 55 1.21 4.51 -6.99
CA ILE A 55 1.27 5.38 -5.80
C ILE A 55 1.79 6.80 -6.14
N GLY A 56 2.45 6.97 -7.29
CA GLY A 56 2.87 8.26 -7.85
C GLY A 56 1.81 9.35 -7.81
N GLY A 57 0.55 9.06 -8.17
CA GLY A 57 -0.49 10.09 -8.25
C GLY A 57 -0.98 10.64 -6.90
N VAL A 58 -0.77 9.91 -5.81
CA VAL A 58 -1.29 10.29 -4.48
C VAL A 58 -0.55 11.51 -3.91
N PHE A 59 0.70 11.70 -4.32
CA PHE A 59 1.57 12.74 -3.81
C PHE A 59 1.72 13.93 -4.76
N ASP A 60 1.11 13.91 -5.94
CA ASP A 60 1.27 14.96 -6.95
C ASP A 60 0.91 16.35 -6.41
N ASP A 61 -0.18 16.45 -5.64
CA ASP A 61 -0.57 17.71 -4.99
C ASP A 61 0.45 18.19 -3.95
N LEU A 62 1.08 17.27 -3.22
CA LEU A 62 2.11 17.61 -2.23
C LEU A 62 3.41 18.05 -2.92
N VAL A 63 3.79 17.35 -4.00
CA VAL A 63 4.97 17.68 -4.82
C VAL A 63 4.77 19.03 -5.51
N ALA A 64 3.60 19.28 -6.11
CA ALA A 64 3.25 20.55 -6.74
C ALA A 64 3.39 21.73 -5.75
N ARG A 65 2.80 21.61 -4.56
CA ARG A 65 2.94 22.63 -3.49
C ARG A 65 4.36 22.79 -2.98
N ALA A 66 5.17 21.72 -3.00
CA ALA A 66 6.58 21.80 -2.62
C ALA A 66 7.40 22.58 -3.66
N LEU A 67 7.16 22.33 -4.95
CA LEU A 67 7.80 23.03 -6.07
C LEU A 67 7.41 24.51 -6.11
N GLU A 68 6.12 24.84 -5.97
CA GLU A 68 5.66 26.24 -5.92
C GLU A 68 6.34 27.05 -4.81
N ARG A 69 6.55 26.43 -3.63
CA ARG A 69 7.24 27.06 -2.51
C ARG A 69 8.73 27.26 -2.80
N ALA A 70 9.37 26.30 -3.49
CA ALA A 70 10.76 26.42 -3.91
C ALA A 70 10.92 27.59 -4.91
N ASP A 71 10.09 27.62 -5.96
CA ASP A 71 10.09 28.70 -6.97
C ASP A 71 9.81 30.09 -6.36
N ALA A 72 8.93 30.17 -5.37
CA ALA A 72 8.68 31.42 -4.65
C ALA A 72 9.91 31.90 -3.85
N ARG A 73 10.65 30.96 -3.22
CA ARG A 73 11.90 31.27 -2.51
C ARG A 73 12.98 31.71 -3.47
N ASP A 74 13.15 31.02 -4.59
CA ASP A 74 14.18 31.31 -5.57
C ASP A 74 13.97 32.69 -6.21
N ARG A 75 12.73 33.04 -6.56
CA ARG A 75 12.39 34.39 -7.03
C ARG A 75 12.66 35.47 -5.99
N THR A 76 12.41 35.19 -4.71
CA THR A 76 12.67 36.14 -3.62
C THR A 76 14.17 36.31 -3.38
N ALA A 77 14.94 35.22 -3.45
CA ALA A 77 16.39 35.26 -3.33
C ALA A 77 17.03 36.02 -4.52
N ALA A 78 16.58 35.76 -5.75
CA ALA A 78 17.05 36.46 -6.94
C ALA A 78 16.78 37.98 -6.87
N ARG A 79 15.61 38.40 -6.37
CA ARG A 79 15.29 39.82 -6.15
C ARG A 79 16.13 40.50 -5.08
N ARG A 80 16.66 39.75 -4.11
CA ARG A 80 17.55 40.28 -3.06
C ARG A 80 19.01 40.35 -3.50
N ALA A 81 19.38 39.59 -4.53
CA ALA A 81 20.73 39.55 -5.08
C ALA A 81 20.95 40.53 -6.25
N ALA A 82 19.87 41.10 -6.79
CA ALA A 82 19.88 42.20 -7.77
C ALA A 82 19.81 43.56 -7.06
#